data_AF-A0A804M4W6-F1
#
_entry.id   AF-A0A804M4W6-F1
#
_cell.length_a   1.000
_cell.length_b   1.000
_cell.length_c   1.000
_cell.angle_alpha   90.00
_cell.angle_beta   90.00
_cell.angle_gamma   90.00
#
_symmetry.space_group_name_H-M   'P 1'
#
loop_
_entity.id
_entity.type
_entity.pdbx_description
1 polymer ?
#
loop_
_entity_poly.entity_id
_entity_poly.type
_entity_poly.pdbx_seq_one_letter_code
_entity_poly.pdbx_strand_id
1 'polypeptide(L)'
;MRVREWYGWHFPELTKIVIDNIQYAKVVKMMGNRVNAVNLDFSEILSDEELETQLKEAAVISMGTEVSDLDLSNIRELCDQVLALSEYRAQLYDYLRSRMNTIAPNLTALVGELVGARLIAHGGSLLNLAKQPGSTIQILGAEKVCLLVNG
;
A
#
# COMPACT_ATOMS: atom_id res chain seq x y z
N MET A 1 -3.46 2.29 -7.68
CA MET A 1 -4.66 2.33 -8.55
C MET A 1 -4.28 2.62 -10.00
N ARG A 2 -3.56 3.71 -10.31
CA ARG A 2 -3.24 4.09 -11.69
C ARG A 2 -2.55 2.99 -12.53
N VAL A 3 -1.58 2.28 -11.95
CA VAL A 3 -0.88 1.15 -12.60
C VAL A 3 -1.85 0.03 -13.00
N ARG A 4 -2.86 -0.26 -12.17
CA ARG A 4 -3.87 -1.31 -12.45
C ARG A 4 -4.81 -0.93 -13.59
N GLU A 5 -5.13 0.35 -13.72
CA GLU A 5 -5.93 0.84 -14.85
C GLU A 5 -5.15 0.78 -16.17
N TRP A 6 -3.92 1.28 -16.16
CA TRP A 6 -3.07 1.29 -17.37
C TRP A 6 -2.73 -0.11 -17.84
N TYR A 7 -2.26 -0.97 -16.94
CA TYR A 7 -1.94 -2.35 -17.31
C TYR A 7 -3.19 -3.21 -17.48
N GLY A 8 -4.34 -2.82 -16.91
CA GLY A 8 -5.62 -3.48 -17.12
C GLY A 8 -6.12 -3.45 -18.56
N TRP A 9 -5.65 -2.52 -19.39
CA TRP A 9 -5.91 -2.54 -20.85
C TRP A 9 -5.17 -3.69 -21.55
N HIS A 10 -3.97 -4.03 -21.08
CA HIS A 10 -3.16 -5.12 -21.62
C HIS A 10 -3.51 -6.47 -21.00
N PHE A 11 -3.77 -6.51 -19.69
CA PHE A 11 -4.02 -7.73 -18.94
C PHE A 11 -5.06 -7.48 -17.83
N PRO A 12 -6.36 -7.44 -18.18
CA PRO A 12 -7.43 -7.17 -17.23
C PRO A 12 -7.56 -8.27 -16.17
N GLU A 13 -7.21 -9.51 -16.51
CA GLU A 13 -7.32 -10.66 -15.61
C GLU A 13 -6.39 -10.54 -14.39
N LEU A 14 -5.19 -9.96 -14.55
CA LEU A 14 -4.25 -9.77 -13.44
C LEU A 14 -4.83 -8.96 -12.29
N THR A 15 -5.68 -7.98 -12.63
CA THR A 15 -6.32 -7.12 -11.64
C THR A 15 -7.26 -7.90 -10.73
N LYS A 16 -7.81 -9.03 -11.20
CA LYS A 16 -8.68 -9.92 -10.42
C LYS A 16 -7.88 -10.92 -9.58
N ILE A 17 -6.79 -11.46 -10.15
CA ILE A 17 -5.95 -12.47 -9.49
C ILE A 17 -5.14 -11.83 -8.36
N VAL A 18 -4.44 -10.72 -8.64
CA VAL A 18 -3.56 -10.07 -7.69
C VAL A 18 -4.25 -8.86 -7.07
N ILE A 19 -4.66 -9.01 -5.82
CA ILE A 19 -5.35 -7.95 -5.06
C ILE A 19 -4.35 -6.94 -4.51
N ASP A 20 -3.16 -7.40 -4.08
CA ASP A 20 -2.14 -6.54 -3.49
C ASP A 20 -1.43 -5.67 -4.54
N ASN A 21 -1.31 -4.38 -4.23
CA ASN A 21 -0.77 -3.41 -5.18
C ASN A 21 0.76 -3.54 -5.33
N ILE A 22 1.47 -3.99 -4.28
CA ILE A 22 2.93 -4.13 -4.31
C ILE A 22 3.28 -5.37 -5.12
N GLN A 23 2.64 -6.51 -4.85
CA GLN A 23 2.78 -7.71 -5.66
C GLN A 23 2.43 -7.44 -7.12
N TYR A 24 1.33 -6.74 -7.40
CA TYR A 24 0.94 -6.37 -8.76
C TYR A 24 2.06 -5.58 -9.48
N ALA A 25 2.63 -4.56 -8.83
CA ALA A 25 3.72 -3.76 -9.42
C ALA A 25 4.97 -4.60 -9.71
N LYS A 26 5.32 -5.53 -8.80
CA LYS A 26 6.45 -6.46 -9.00
C LYS A 26 6.21 -7.42 -10.18
N VAL A 27 5.00 -7.99 -10.27
CA VAL A 27 4.62 -8.89 -11.37
C VAL A 27 4.67 -8.16 -12.71
N VAL A 28 4.08 -6.96 -12.80
CA VAL A 28 4.09 -6.15 -14.03
C VAL A 28 5.51 -5.79 -14.45
N LYS A 29 6.39 -5.45 -13.50
CA LYS A 29 7.80 -5.15 -13.77
C LYS A 29 8.52 -6.33 -14.40
N MET A 30 8.31 -7.54 -13.87
CA MET A 30 8.94 -8.77 -14.38
C MET A 30 8.35 -9.23 -15.71
N MET A 31 7.02 -9.37 -15.78
CA MET A 31 6.30 -9.91 -16.93
C MET A 31 6.51 -9.05 -18.17
N GLY A 32 6.37 -7.72 -18.04
CA GLY A 32 6.41 -6.79 -19.16
C GLY A 32 5.30 -7.07 -20.18
N ASN A 33 5.57 -7.97 -21.13
CA ASN A 33 4.65 -8.35 -22.19
C ASN A 33 4.09 -9.76 -21.94
N ARG A 34 2.83 -10.00 -22.31
CA ARG A 34 2.15 -11.32 -22.21
C ARG A 34 2.96 -12.48 -22.77
N VAL A 35 3.77 -12.26 -23.80
CA VAL A 35 4.61 -13.29 -24.45
C VAL A 35 5.71 -13.81 -23.51
N ASN A 36 6.22 -12.95 -22.63
CA ASN A 36 7.28 -13.32 -21.69
C ASN A 36 6.75 -13.99 -20.42
N ALA A 37 5.43 -13.92 -20.18
CA ALA A 37 4.80 -14.52 -19.00
C ALA A 37 4.98 -16.04 -18.90
N VAL A 38 5.11 -16.72 -20.05
CA VAL A 38 5.27 -18.17 -20.11
C VAL A 38 6.67 -18.60 -19.65
N ASN A 39 7.69 -17.75 -19.86
CA ASN A 39 9.09 -18.09 -19.61
C ASN A 39 9.61 -17.58 -18.26
N LEU A 40 8.83 -16.82 -17.52
CA LEU A 40 9.22 -16.22 -16.26
C LEU A 40 8.58 -16.99 -15.10
N ASP A 41 9.42 -17.38 -14.14
CA ASP A 41 8.98 -17.97 -12.88
C ASP A 41 8.63 -16.86 -11.89
N PHE A 42 7.39 -16.85 -11.39
CA PHE A 42 6.89 -15.82 -10.47
C PHE A 42 7.03 -16.21 -9.00
N SER A 43 7.69 -17.34 -8.72
CA SER A 43 7.74 -17.97 -7.40
C SER A 43 8.41 -17.12 -6.31
N GLU A 44 9.21 -16.10 -6.69
CA GLU A 44 9.79 -15.14 -5.73
C GLU A 44 8.81 -14.05 -5.28
N ILE A 45 7.77 -13.75 -6.09
CA ILE A 45 6.86 -12.63 -5.86
C ILE A 45 5.50 -13.12 -5.33
N LEU A 46 5.01 -14.22 -5.89
CA LEU A 46 3.76 -14.86 -5.52
C LEU A 46 4.13 -16.16 -4.79
N SER A 47 3.86 -16.20 -3.48
CA SER A 47 4.12 -17.38 -2.66
C SER A 47 3.17 -18.54 -2.95
N ASP A 48 2.06 -18.26 -3.66
CA ASP A 48 1.01 -19.22 -3.96
C ASP A 48 1.16 -19.75 -5.40
N GLU A 49 1.50 -21.04 -5.53
CA GLU A 49 1.60 -21.73 -6.83
C GLU A 49 0.27 -21.72 -7.61
N GLU A 50 -0.86 -21.68 -6.91
CA GLU A 50 -2.20 -21.57 -7.51
C GLU A 50 -2.38 -20.25 -8.25
N LEU A 51 -1.88 -19.14 -7.68
CA LEU A 51 -1.96 -17.82 -8.32
C LEU A 51 -1.04 -17.73 -9.53
N GLU A 52 0.14 -18.34 -9.46
CA GLU A 52 1.06 -18.40 -10.60
C GLU A 52 0.46 -19.20 -11.76
N THR A 53 -0.17 -20.35 -11.47
CA THR A 53 -0.82 -21.18 -12.48
C THR A 53 -2.00 -20.44 -13.11
N GLN A 54 -2.86 -19.81 -12.30
CA GLN A 54 -3.96 -18.97 -12.80
C GLN A 54 -3.46 -17.80 -13.64
N LEU A 55 -2.33 -17.19 -13.28
CA LEU A 55 -1.74 -16.10 -14.04
C LEU A 55 -1.22 -16.59 -15.41
N LYS A 56 -0.55 -17.74 -15.45
CA LYS A 56 -0.06 -18.36 -16.69
C LYS A 56 -1.23 -18.75 -17.61
N GLU A 57 -2.29 -19.35 -17.06
CA GLU A 57 -3.51 -19.67 -17.81
C GLU A 57 -4.23 -18.42 -18.32
N ALA A 58 -4.37 -17.40 -17.47
CA ALA A 58 -4.98 -16.14 -17.85
C ALA A 58 -4.17 -15.41 -18.92
N ALA A 59 -2.83 -15.50 -18.91
CA ALA A 59 -1.98 -14.88 -19.93
C ALA A 59 -2.20 -15.50 -21.33
N VAL A 60 -2.49 -16.80 -21.41
CA VAL A 60 -2.82 -17.50 -22.66
C VAL A 60 -4.20 -17.08 -23.19
N ILE A 61 -5.18 -16.99 -22.29
CA ILE A 61 -6.59 -16.71 -22.63
C ILE A 61 -6.86 -15.19 -22.74
N SER A 62 -5.90 -14.34 -22.36
CA SER A 62 -6.15 -12.92 -22.16
C SER A 62 -6.68 -12.20 -23.39
N MET A 63 -7.73 -11.42 -23.15
CA MET A 63 -8.45 -10.59 -24.13
C MET A 63 -7.89 -9.16 -24.24
N GLY A 64 -6.79 -8.83 -23.56
CA GLY A 64 -6.25 -7.48 -23.55
C GLY A 64 -5.57 -7.08 -24.86
N THR A 65 -5.45 -5.77 -25.08
CA THR A 65 -4.88 -5.19 -26.31
C THR A 65 -3.35 -5.27 -26.28
N GLU A 66 -2.72 -5.42 -27.45
CA GLU A 66 -1.28 -5.24 -27.56
C GLU A 66 -0.90 -3.79 -27.24
N VAL A 67 0.11 -3.63 -26.40
CA VAL A 67 0.61 -2.33 -25.93
C VAL A 67 1.95 -2.07 -26.60
N SER A 68 2.20 -0.81 -26.97
CA SER A 68 3.47 -0.42 -27.60
C SER A 68 4.64 -0.56 -26.61
N ASP A 69 5.85 -0.79 -27.12
CA ASP A 69 7.04 -0.88 -26.26
C ASP A 69 7.28 0.41 -25.46
N LEU A 70 6.88 1.57 -26.01
CA LEU A 70 6.96 2.87 -25.34
C LEU A 70 6.01 2.96 -24.14
N ASP A 71 4.79 2.45 -24.29
CA ASP A 71 3.83 2.42 -23.19
C ASP A 71 4.27 1.41 -22.12
N LEU A 72 4.84 0.27 -22.53
CA LEU A 72 5.42 -0.71 -21.61
C LEU A 72 6.59 -0.13 -20.82
N SER A 73 7.47 0.68 -21.43
CA SER A 73 8.54 1.34 -20.69
C SER A 73 8.00 2.33 -19.65
N ASN A 74 6.99 3.12 -20.02
CA ASN A 74 6.34 4.06 -19.10
C ASN A 74 5.66 3.35 -17.92
N ILE A 75 5.02 2.20 -18.17
CA ILE A 75 4.39 1.37 -17.12
C ILE A 75 5.46 0.80 -16.18
N ARG A 76 6.59 0.32 -16.71
CA ARG A 76 7.70 -0.19 -15.90
C ARG A 76 8.29 0.90 -15.00
N GLU A 77 8.53 2.10 -15.53
CA GLU A 77 8.99 3.24 -14.73
C GLU A 77 8.00 3.61 -13.63
N LEU A 78 6.69 3.58 -13.93
CA LEU A 78 5.66 3.84 -12.93
C LEU A 78 5.65 2.76 -11.83
N CYS A 79 5.86 1.49 -12.19
CA CYS A 79 6.02 0.40 -11.22
C CYS A 79 7.24 0.63 -10.30
N ASP A 80 8.37 1.07 -10.86
CA ASP A 80 9.57 1.38 -10.08
C ASP A 80 9.34 2.52 -9.08
N GLN A 81 8.64 3.57 -9.50
CA GLN A 81 8.25 4.66 -8.60
C GLN A 81 7.34 4.17 -7.47
N VAL A 82 6.37 3.30 -7.76
CA VAL A 82 5.47 2.74 -6.74
C VAL A 82 6.23 1.87 -5.75
N LEU A 83 7.18 1.05 -6.21
CA LEU A 83 8.03 0.22 -5.35
C LEU A 83 8.92 1.11 -4.46
N ALA A 84 9.59 2.11 -5.04
CA ALA A 84 10.40 3.06 -4.28
C ALA A 84 9.58 3.82 -3.23
N LEU A 85 8.35 4.24 -3.55
CA LEU A 85 7.45 4.88 -2.58
C LEU A 85 7.02 3.93 -1.46
N SER A 86 6.83 2.64 -1.77
CA SER A 86 6.50 1.63 -0.77
C SER A 86 7.66 1.39 0.19
N GLU A 87 8.89 1.28 -0.32
CA GLU A 87 10.10 1.16 0.49
C GLU A 87 10.33 2.40 1.35
N TYR A 88 10.18 3.59 0.75
CA TYR A 88 10.29 4.85 1.47
C TYR A 88 9.26 4.97 2.61
N ARG A 89 8.03 4.50 2.37
CA ARG A 89 6.99 4.43 3.41
C ARG A 89 7.39 3.51 4.57
N ALA A 90 8.01 2.36 4.29
CA ALA A 90 8.49 1.45 5.33
C ALA A 90 9.61 2.11 6.16
N GLN A 91 10.58 2.75 5.50
CA GLN A 91 11.64 3.51 6.17
C GLN A 91 11.09 4.64 7.04
N LEU A 92 10.10 5.39 6.56
CA LEU A 92 9.42 6.43 7.34
C LEU A 92 8.69 5.87 8.55
N TYR A 93 8.10 4.68 8.43
CA TYR A 93 7.44 4.01 9.55
C TYR A 93 8.45 3.63 10.65
N ASP A 94 9.59 3.08 10.28
CA ASP A 94 10.68 2.76 11.22
C ASP A 94 11.25 4.03 11.87
N TYR A 95 11.42 5.09 11.09
CA TYR A 95 11.81 6.40 11.62
C TYR A 95 10.80 6.92 12.64
N LEU A 96 9.50 6.89 12.33
CA LEU A 96 8.44 7.32 13.24
C LEU A 96 8.45 6.50 14.54
N ARG A 97 8.64 5.18 14.44
CA ARG A 97 8.76 4.27 15.58
C ARG A 97 9.93 4.63 16.49
N SER A 98 11.11 4.92 15.93
CA SER A 98 12.28 5.36 16.70
C SER A 98 12.01 6.70 17.41
N ARG A 99 11.42 7.67 16.69
CA ARG A 99 11.12 9.00 17.25
C ARG A 99 10.05 8.94 18.34
N MET A 100 9.02 8.12 18.18
CA MET A 100 7.95 7.99 19.17
C MET A 100 8.46 7.38 20.48
N ASN A 101 9.31 6.35 20.38
CA ASN A 101 9.96 5.75 21.55
C ASN A 101 10.86 6.74 22.30
N THR A 102 11.48 7.70 21.60
CA THR A 102 12.32 8.74 22.22
C THR A 102 11.49 9.85 22.88
N ILE A 103 10.38 10.25 22.26
CA ILE A 103 9.56 11.39 22.73
C ILE A 103 8.58 10.97 23.84
N ALA A 104 7.87 9.85 23.65
CA ALA A 104 6.81 9.41 24.54
C ALA A 104 6.83 7.86 24.69
N PRO A 105 7.82 7.29 25.41
CA PRO A 105 7.91 5.85 25.62
C PRO A 105 6.69 5.30 26.37
N ASN A 106 6.18 6.05 27.35
CA ASN A 106 5.01 5.63 28.13
C ASN A 106 3.73 5.58 27.27
N LEU A 107 3.53 6.57 26.39
CA LEU A 107 2.38 6.57 25.48
C LEU A 107 2.50 5.43 24.48
N THR A 108 3.70 5.22 23.94
CA THR A 108 3.98 4.12 23.01
C THR A 108 3.67 2.76 23.63
N ALA A 109 4.09 2.53 24.88
CA ALA A 109 3.83 1.28 25.59
C ALA A 109 2.33 1.03 25.87
N LEU A 110 1.53 2.09 26.00
CA LEU A 110 0.09 1.98 26.32
C LEU A 110 -0.80 1.80 25.08
N VAL A 111 -0.58 2.58 24.01
CA VAL A 111 -1.48 2.60 22.84
C VAL A 111 -0.81 2.14 21.53
N GLY A 112 0.52 1.94 21.53
CA GLY A 112 1.31 1.66 20.34
C GLY A 112 1.78 2.92 19.61
N GLU A 113 2.80 2.76 18.76
CA GLU A 113 3.49 3.87 18.07
C GLU A 113 2.56 4.65 17.15
N LEU A 114 1.76 3.94 16.33
CA LEU A 114 0.93 4.54 15.30
C LEU A 114 -0.25 5.31 15.90
N VAL A 115 -0.91 4.74 16.90
CA VAL A 115 -2.03 5.41 17.60
C VAL A 115 -1.51 6.58 18.41
N GLY A 116 -0.38 6.43 19.13
CA GLY A 116 0.27 7.51 19.85
C GLY A 116 0.67 8.68 18.94
N ALA A 117 1.23 8.39 17.77
CA ALA A 117 1.54 9.41 16.75
C ALA A 117 0.31 10.18 16.30
N ARG A 118 -0.80 9.47 16.04
CA ARG A 118 -2.06 10.10 15.64
C ARG A 118 -2.64 10.98 16.74
N LEU A 119 -2.60 10.55 18.00
CA LEU A 119 -3.07 11.36 19.13
C LEU A 119 -2.25 12.65 19.29
N ILE A 120 -0.93 12.57 19.19
CA ILE A 120 -0.05 13.76 19.26
C ILE A 120 -0.31 14.69 18.08
N ALA A 121 -0.50 14.15 16.88
CA ALA A 121 -0.82 14.94 15.69
C ALA A 121 -2.17 15.67 15.83
N HIS A 122 -3.19 14.99 16.36
CA HIS A 122 -4.53 15.58 16.58
C HIS A 122 -4.52 16.63 17.71
N GLY A 123 -3.70 16.44 18.74
CA GLY A 123 -3.48 17.43 19.80
C GLY A 123 -2.59 18.61 19.39
N GLY A 124 -1.92 18.54 18.24
CA GLY A 124 -0.98 19.53 17.71
C GLY A 124 0.37 19.58 18.45
N SER A 125 0.40 19.30 19.75
CA SER A 125 1.62 19.18 20.56
C SER A 125 1.40 18.21 21.72
N LEU A 126 2.46 17.54 22.17
CA LEU A 126 2.42 16.65 23.32
C LEU A 126 1.92 17.37 24.59
N LEU A 127 2.26 18.65 24.76
CA LEU A 127 1.82 19.45 25.91
C LEU A 127 0.31 19.73 25.86
N ASN A 128 -0.24 19.96 24.67
CA ASN A 128 -1.68 20.18 24.52
C ASN A 128 -2.46 18.88 24.77
N LEU A 129 -1.94 17.74 24.30
CA LEU A 129 -2.52 16.43 24.58
C LEU A 129 -2.53 16.14 26.09
N ALA A 130 -1.46 16.48 26.81
CA ALA A 130 -1.38 16.29 28.27
C ALA A 130 -2.35 17.17 29.07
N LYS A 131 -2.82 18.29 28.51
CA LYS A 131 -3.81 19.18 29.15
C LYS A 131 -5.25 18.72 28.96
N GLN A 132 -5.52 17.87 27.96
CA GLN A 132 -6.87 17.40 27.68
C GLN A 132 -7.28 16.33 28.71
N PRO A 133 -8.54 16.33 29.18
CA PRO A 133 -9.02 15.29 30.06
C PRO A 133 -9.12 13.95 29.30
N GLY A 134 -9.01 12.84 30.03
CA GLY A 134 -9.06 11.50 29.43
C GLY A 134 -10.32 11.22 28.60
N SER A 135 -11.46 11.82 28.96
CA SER A 135 -12.70 11.75 28.20
C SER A 135 -12.61 12.41 26.81
N THR A 136 -11.89 13.54 26.71
CA THR A 136 -11.60 14.18 25.41
C THR A 136 -10.69 13.29 24.58
N ILE A 137 -9.64 12.72 25.17
CA ILE A 137 -8.70 11.83 24.45
C ILE A 137 -9.44 10.63 23.85
N GLN A 138 -10.43 10.08 24.54
CA GLN A 138 -11.23 8.96 24.06
C GLN A 138 -12.08 9.29 22.82
N ILE A 139 -12.54 10.53 22.68
CA ILE A 139 -13.37 10.96 21.53
C ILE A 139 -12.54 11.59 20.40
N LEU A 140 -11.22 11.78 20.58
CA LEU A 140 -10.34 12.28 19.52
C LEU A 140 -10.36 11.31 18.33
N GLY A 141 -10.73 11.82 17.15
CA GLY A 141 -10.94 11.04 15.93
C GLY A 141 -12.41 10.66 15.65
N ALA A 142 -13.29 10.71 16.66
CA ALA A 142 -14.73 10.52 16.52
C ALA A 142 -15.52 11.84 16.71
N GLU A 143 -14.84 12.98 16.69
CA GLU A 143 -15.40 14.32 16.95
C GLU A 143 -16.63 14.63 16.08
N LYS A 144 -16.62 14.22 14.80
CA LYS A 144 -17.77 14.40 13.90
C LYS A 144 -19.00 13.60 14.34
N VAL A 145 -18.81 12.40 14.90
CA VAL A 145 -19.91 11.56 15.38
C VAL A 145 -20.44 12.09 16.71
N CYS A 146 -19.58 12.56 17.60
CA CYS A 146 -19.98 13.11 18.90
C CYS A 146 -20.79 14.41 18.77
N LEU A 147 -20.46 15.26 17.79
CA LEU A 147 -21.22 16.49 17.52
C LEU A 147 -22.62 16.21 16.94
N LEU A 148 -22.79 15.13 16.16
CA LEU A 148 -24.09 14.76 15.58
C LEU A 148 -25.07 14.14 16.59
N VAL A 149 -24.59 13.67 17.75
CA VAL A 149 -25.45 13.08 18.79
C VAL A 149 -25.94 14.14 19.79
N ASN A 150 -25.35 15.34 19.80
CA ASN A 150 -25.66 16.43 20.74
C ASN A 150 -26.33 17.66 20.08
N GLY A 151 -26.77 17.57 18.82
CA GLY A 151 -27.56 18.58 18.11
C GLY A 151 -28.91 18.02 17.69
#